data_AF-A0A2W5Q898-F1
#
_entry.id   AF-A0A2W5Q898-F1
#
_cell.length_a   1.000
_cell.length_b   1.000
_cell.length_c   1.000
_cell.angle_alpha   90.00
_cell.angle_beta   90.00
_cell.angle_gamma   90.00
#
_symmetry.space_group_name_H-M   'P 1'
#
loop_
_entity.id
_entity.type
_entity.pdbx_description
1 polymer ?
#
loop_
_entity_poly.entity_id
_entity_poly.type
_entity_poly.pdbx_seq_one_letter_code
_entity_poly.pdbx_strand_id
1 'polypeptide(L)'
;MTSMPRHFAPRDFIWAELTRAELAAKREAGALVIVPTGATEQHADFLPVETDALLAASVAELAAARMTAAEVVVAPVVPFGFSPHHLSFTGTISLRLETYLAVLTDTARSIIDAGFPRVLFVNGHGGNSAPLRALCGQLVTDGLAVGMVDYFVPGEPDWIPLLAGALRRGGHACEQETALVMALTGAAERARILAATRGLPPRVIQPWIAPGHPDDPVTTYGGGWPPIFQADDGGYYGDPGAATPEIGAAVLEATVAALTAYLDAFARTPLRLGVARDPRAPLISPPLRPKG
;
A
#
# COMPACT_ATOMS: atom_id res chain seq x y z
N MET A 1 -16.97 9.97 -22.50
CA MET A 1 -16.38 9.05 -21.51
C MET A 1 -14.87 9.21 -21.58
N THR A 2 -14.28 10.02 -20.71
CA THR A 2 -12.81 9.98 -20.53
C THR A 2 -12.52 8.75 -19.68
N SER A 3 -11.84 7.76 -20.26
CA SER A 3 -11.35 6.59 -19.51
C SER A 3 -10.40 7.07 -18.41
N MET A 4 -10.31 6.34 -17.30
CA MET A 4 -9.28 6.61 -16.29
C MET A 4 -7.90 6.59 -16.96
N PRO A 5 -6.98 7.49 -16.57
CA PRO A 5 -5.63 7.47 -17.09
C PRO A 5 -4.99 6.14 -16.71
N ARG A 6 -4.21 5.57 -17.64
CA ARG A 6 -3.49 4.32 -17.40
C ARG A 6 -2.40 4.48 -16.34
N HIS A 7 -1.80 5.66 -16.29
CA HIS A 7 -0.73 6.06 -15.37
C HIS A 7 -0.93 7.52 -14.93
N PHE A 8 -0.48 7.85 -13.72
CA PHE A 8 -0.61 9.14 -13.04
C PHE A 8 0.72 9.91 -12.98
N ALA A 9 1.81 9.35 -13.51
CA ALA A 9 3.10 10.01 -13.69
C ALA A 9 3.51 10.07 -15.17
N PRO A 10 4.45 10.97 -15.54
CA PRO A 10 5.07 10.96 -16.86
C PRO A 10 5.69 9.60 -17.19
N ARG A 11 5.69 9.23 -18.47
CA ARG A 11 6.26 7.97 -19.00
C ARG A 11 7.63 7.59 -18.42
N ASP A 12 8.49 8.56 -18.19
CA ASP A 12 9.86 8.34 -17.71
C ASP A 12 9.94 7.66 -16.34
N PHE A 13 8.85 7.71 -15.55
CA PHE A 13 8.74 7.03 -14.26
C PHE A 13 8.10 5.64 -14.37
N ILE A 14 7.55 5.26 -15.52
CA ILE A 14 6.70 4.07 -15.65
C ILE A 14 7.47 2.93 -16.33
N TRP A 15 7.91 1.94 -15.55
CA TRP A 15 8.69 0.79 -16.04
C TRP A 15 8.06 0.14 -17.27
N ALA A 16 6.75 -0.07 -17.24
CA ALA A 16 6.01 -0.77 -18.29
C ALA A 16 5.97 -0.03 -19.65
N GLU A 17 6.30 1.27 -19.66
CA GLU A 17 6.35 2.09 -20.87
C GLU A 17 7.78 2.36 -21.35
N LEU A 18 8.79 1.98 -20.57
CA LEU A 18 10.19 2.10 -20.91
C LEU A 18 10.67 0.89 -21.73
N THR A 19 11.54 1.17 -22.68
CA THR A 19 12.27 0.15 -23.44
C THR A 19 13.40 -0.43 -22.59
N ARG A 20 13.93 -1.59 -23.01
CA ARG A 20 15.11 -2.21 -22.40
C ARG A 20 16.29 -1.23 -22.24
N ALA A 21 16.52 -0.36 -23.24
CA ALA A 21 17.64 0.58 -23.22
C ALA A 21 17.44 1.68 -22.17
N GLU A 22 16.22 2.21 -22.06
CA GLU A 22 15.88 3.21 -21.04
C GLU A 22 15.94 2.62 -19.63
N LEU A 23 15.45 1.39 -19.43
CA LEU A 23 15.58 0.69 -18.14
C LEU A 23 17.05 0.41 -17.78
N ALA A 24 17.90 0.08 -18.75
CA ALA A 24 19.33 -0.04 -18.51
C ALA A 24 19.92 1.30 -18.05
N ALA A 25 19.52 2.43 -18.64
CA ALA A 25 19.96 3.75 -18.20
C ALA A 25 19.50 4.07 -16.77
N LYS A 26 18.24 3.78 -16.41
CA LYS A 26 17.73 3.91 -15.02
C LYS A 26 18.54 3.07 -14.04
N ARG A 27 18.87 1.83 -14.40
CA ARG A 27 19.73 0.93 -13.61
C ARG A 27 21.12 1.53 -13.38
N GLU A 28 21.80 1.99 -14.44
CA GLU A 28 23.14 2.58 -14.32
C GLU A 28 23.14 3.87 -13.48
N ALA A 29 22.03 4.62 -13.50
CA ALA A 29 21.80 5.77 -12.61
C ALA A 29 21.48 5.38 -11.15
N GLY A 30 21.40 4.08 -10.85
CA GLY A 30 21.13 3.57 -9.50
C GLY A 30 19.68 3.74 -9.06
N ALA A 31 18.72 3.66 -9.99
CA ALA A 31 17.32 3.91 -9.68
C ALA A 31 16.77 3.02 -8.57
N LEU A 32 16.01 3.63 -7.64
CA LEU A 32 15.10 2.90 -6.77
C LEU A 32 13.96 2.34 -7.62
N VAL A 33 13.65 1.06 -7.47
CA VAL A 33 12.47 0.46 -8.10
C VAL A 33 11.34 0.38 -7.08
N ILE A 34 10.25 1.09 -7.35
CA ILE A 34 9.02 1.00 -6.57
C ILE A 34 8.14 -0.09 -7.17
N VAL A 35 7.68 -1.05 -6.37
CA VAL A 35 6.74 -2.09 -6.79
C VAL A 35 5.41 -1.86 -6.06
N PRO A 36 4.41 -1.27 -6.72
CA PRO A 36 3.08 -1.17 -6.13
C PRO A 36 2.48 -2.55 -5.94
N THR A 37 1.86 -2.80 -4.79
CA THR A 37 1.17 -4.06 -4.50
C THR A 37 -0.16 -3.77 -3.83
N GLY A 38 -1.24 -4.27 -4.41
CA GLY A 38 -2.59 -4.08 -3.89
C GLY A 38 -3.28 -5.42 -3.64
N ALA A 39 -4.59 -5.41 -3.82
CA ALA A 39 -5.42 -6.59 -3.90
C ALA A 39 -6.58 -6.35 -4.88
N THR A 40 -7.24 -7.45 -5.24
CA THR A 40 -8.54 -7.41 -5.92
C THR A 40 -9.55 -7.95 -4.92
N GLU A 41 -10.31 -7.06 -4.30
CA GLU A 41 -11.22 -7.38 -3.22
C GLU A 41 -12.45 -6.47 -3.23
N GLN A 42 -13.55 -6.98 -2.70
CA GLN A 42 -14.77 -6.21 -2.53
C GLN A 42 -14.48 -4.86 -1.84
N HIS A 43 -15.11 -3.78 -2.30
CA HIS A 43 -15.11 -2.49 -1.62
C HIS A 43 -16.55 -1.95 -1.60
N ALA A 44 -17.44 -2.77 -1.06
CA ALA A 44 -18.89 -2.59 -1.06
C ALA A 44 -19.48 -2.35 -2.47
N ASP A 45 -20.72 -1.88 -2.53
CA ASP A 45 -21.45 -1.67 -3.79
C ASP A 45 -21.08 -0.36 -4.52
N PHE A 46 -20.13 0.41 -3.97
CA PHE A 46 -19.85 1.76 -4.45
C PHE A 46 -18.43 1.96 -4.99
N LEU A 47 -17.41 1.18 -4.60
CA LEU A 47 -16.08 1.28 -5.22
C LEU A 47 -15.74 0.07 -6.10
N PRO A 48 -14.82 0.22 -7.05
CA PRO A 48 -14.29 -0.90 -7.82
C PRO A 48 -13.53 -1.90 -6.95
N VAL A 49 -13.55 -3.18 -7.33
CA VAL A 49 -12.78 -4.23 -6.63
C VAL A 49 -11.26 -4.10 -6.78
N GLU A 50 -10.80 -3.22 -7.67
CA GLU A 50 -9.38 -2.92 -7.88
C GLU A 50 -8.87 -1.76 -7.01
N THR A 51 -9.69 -1.25 -6.06
CA THR A 51 -9.38 -0.02 -5.29
C THR A 51 -7.98 -0.05 -4.70
N ASP A 52 -7.56 -1.12 -4.03
CA ASP A 52 -6.23 -1.20 -3.42
C ASP A 52 -5.10 -1.12 -4.45
N ALA A 53 -5.24 -1.83 -5.58
CA ALA A 53 -4.25 -1.84 -6.65
C ALA A 53 -4.18 -0.46 -7.35
N LEU A 54 -5.35 0.14 -7.61
CA LEU A 54 -5.47 1.49 -8.15
C LEU A 54 -4.78 2.51 -7.24
N LEU A 55 -5.11 2.51 -5.94
CA LEU A 55 -4.58 3.50 -4.99
C LEU A 55 -3.07 3.29 -4.77
N ALA A 56 -2.60 2.05 -4.61
CA ALA A 56 -1.17 1.74 -4.50
C ALA A 56 -0.38 2.26 -5.71
N ALA A 57 -0.85 1.97 -6.93
CA ALA A 57 -0.18 2.39 -8.16
C ALA A 57 -0.23 3.92 -8.32
N SER A 58 -1.41 4.52 -8.19
CA SER A 58 -1.60 5.96 -8.41
C SER A 58 -0.77 6.81 -7.45
N VAL A 59 -0.80 6.48 -6.16
CA VAL A 59 -0.06 7.22 -5.12
C VAL A 59 1.45 7.00 -5.27
N ALA A 60 1.89 5.77 -5.59
CA ALA A 60 3.30 5.48 -5.87
C ALA A 60 3.84 6.27 -7.06
N GLU A 61 3.09 6.29 -8.17
CA GLU A 61 3.47 7.04 -9.38
C GLU A 61 3.52 8.55 -9.11
N LEU A 62 2.50 9.11 -8.47
CA LEU A 62 2.46 10.53 -8.10
C LEU A 62 3.60 10.92 -7.16
N ALA A 63 3.95 10.06 -6.19
CA ALA A 63 5.06 10.30 -5.28
C ALA A 63 6.41 10.16 -5.97
N ALA A 64 6.60 9.16 -6.83
CA ALA A 64 7.82 8.96 -7.61
C ALA A 64 8.13 10.18 -8.49
N ALA A 65 7.11 10.75 -9.13
CA ALA A 65 7.24 11.94 -9.97
C ALA A 65 7.66 13.21 -9.20
N ARG A 66 7.53 13.21 -7.86
CA ARG A 66 7.91 14.32 -6.97
C ARG A 66 9.22 14.08 -6.23
N MET A 67 9.82 12.89 -6.35
CA MET A 67 11.10 12.58 -5.71
C MET A 67 12.21 13.45 -6.28
N THR A 68 13.19 13.77 -5.43
CA THR A 68 14.35 14.57 -5.82
C THR A 68 15.67 13.98 -5.34
N ALA A 69 15.63 13.00 -4.42
CA ALA A 69 16.83 12.47 -3.78
C ALA A 69 17.58 11.41 -4.59
N ALA A 70 16.89 10.76 -5.53
CA ALA A 70 17.43 9.65 -6.30
C ALA A 70 16.64 9.45 -7.59
N GLU A 71 17.26 8.77 -8.55
CA GLU A 71 16.58 8.21 -9.69
C GLU A 71 15.54 7.17 -9.22
N VAL A 72 14.38 7.12 -9.87
CA VAL A 72 13.30 6.21 -9.49
C VAL A 72 12.51 5.73 -10.71
N VAL A 73 12.01 4.50 -10.64
CA VAL A 73 11.09 3.94 -11.62
C VAL A 73 10.03 3.08 -10.90
N VAL A 74 8.79 3.15 -11.36
CA VAL A 74 7.65 2.40 -10.81
C VAL A 74 7.38 1.18 -11.69
N ALA A 75 7.55 -0.01 -11.12
CA ALA A 75 7.27 -1.29 -11.74
C ALA A 75 5.75 -1.50 -11.94
N PRO A 76 5.33 -2.47 -12.77
CA PRO A 76 3.91 -2.86 -12.86
C PRO A 76 3.34 -3.21 -11.48
N VAL A 77 2.11 -2.78 -11.21
CA VAL A 77 1.40 -3.14 -9.98
C VAL A 77 1.17 -4.65 -9.90
N VAL A 78 1.33 -5.21 -8.71
CA VAL A 78 0.87 -6.56 -8.38
C VAL A 78 -0.61 -6.46 -7.96
N PRO A 79 -1.56 -6.92 -8.80
CA PRO A 79 -2.98 -6.60 -8.62
C PRO A 79 -3.70 -7.54 -7.65
N PHE A 80 -3.08 -8.66 -7.28
CA PHE A 80 -3.66 -9.67 -6.38
C PHE A 80 -2.83 -9.77 -5.10
N GLY A 81 -3.53 -9.74 -3.96
CA GLY A 81 -2.93 -9.80 -2.64
C GLY A 81 -3.36 -11.04 -1.85
N PHE A 82 -3.16 -10.97 -0.54
CA PHE A 82 -3.66 -11.91 0.44
C PHE A 82 -4.89 -11.34 1.17
N SER A 83 -6.08 -11.64 0.63
CA SER A 83 -7.38 -11.13 1.07
C SER A 83 -8.38 -12.24 1.43
N PRO A 84 -8.02 -13.28 2.21
CA PRO A 84 -8.93 -14.39 2.52
C PRO A 84 -10.19 -13.92 3.29
N HIS A 85 -10.09 -12.82 4.01
CA HIS A 85 -11.18 -12.21 4.79
C HIS A 85 -12.27 -11.55 3.91
N HIS A 86 -12.03 -11.42 2.60
CA HIS A 86 -13.01 -10.91 1.61
C HIS A 86 -13.55 -11.99 0.67
N LEU A 87 -13.11 -13.26 0.78
CA LEU A 87 -13.46 -14.34 -0.15
C LEU A 87 -14.96 -14.72 -0.17
N SER A 88 -15.71 -14.32 0.85
CA SER A 88 -17.17 -14.49 0.90
C SER A 88 -17.89 -13.59 -0.11
N PHE A 89 -17.26 -12.49 -0.56
CA PHE A 89 -17.84 -11.53 -1.50
C PHE A 89 -17.48 -11.83 -2.95
N THR A 90 -18.43 -11.53 -3.84
CA THR A 90 -18.22 -11.64 -5.29
C THR A 90 -17.19 -10.60 -5.74
N GLY A 91 -16.33 -10.99 -6.69
CA GLY A 91 -15.31 -10.10 -7.28
C GLY A 91 -13.95 -10.16 -6.58
N THR A 92 -13.86 -10.71 -5.37
CA THR A 92 -12.59 -10.91 -4.68
C THR A 92 -11.74 -12.01 -5.34
N ILE A 93 -10.48 -11.71 -5.63
CA ILE A 93 -9.47 -12.66 -6.08
C ILE A 93 -8.29 -12.61 -5.09
N SER A 94 -8.19 -13.63 -4.25
CA SER A 94 -7.12 -13.73 -3.26
C SER A 94 -6.12 -14.83 -3.62
N LEU A 95 -4.83 -14.52 -3.48
CA LEU A 95 -3.78 -15.53 -3.46
C LEU A 95 -3.76 -16.23 -2.08
N ARG A 96 -3.23 -17.44 -2.06
CA ARG A 96 -2.76 -18.06 -0.80
C ARG A 96 -1.53 -17.29 -0.32
N LEU A 97 -1.31 -17.28 1.00
CA LEU A 97 -0.19 -16.57 1.60
C LEU A 97 1.14 -16.94 0.94
N GLU A 98 1.43 -18.23 0.79
CA GLU A 98 2.70 -18.70 0.22
C GLU A 98 2.88 -18.28 -1.24
N THR A 99 1.77 -18.19 -1.98
CA THR A 99 1.77 -17.76 -3.38
C THR A 99 2.02 -16.26 -3.49
N TYR A 100 1.37 -15.45 -2.66
CA TYR A 100 1.62 -14.01 -2.57
C TYR A 100 3.10 -13.72 -2.24
N LEU A 101 3.63 -14.40 -1.22
CA LEU A 101 5.02 -14.27 -0.82
C LEU A 101 6.00 -14.71 -1.93
N ALA A 102 5.71 -15.80 -2.63
CA ALA A 102 6.52 -16.27 -3.75
C ALA A 102 6.55 -15.26 -4.91
N VAL A 103 5.39 -14.72 -5.30
CA VAL A 103 5.30 -13.71 -6.38
C VAL A 103 6.15 -12.49 -6.06
N LEU A 104 6.05 -11.95 -4.83
CA LEU A 104 6.83 -10.78 -4.45
C LEU A 104 8.33 -11.09 -4.27
N THR A 105 8.67 -12.30 -3.81
CA THR A 105 10.05 -12.78 -3.75
C THR A 105 10.69 -12.81 -5.14
N ASP A 106 10.03 -13.44 -6.11
CA ASP A 106 10.53 -13.58 -7.46
C ASP A 106 10.58 -12.22 -8.18
N THR A 107 9.62 -11.34 -7.89
CA THR A 107 9.61 -9.96 -8.41
C THR A 107 10.83 -9.19 -7.91
N ALA A 108 11.08 -9.15 -6.60
CA ALA A 108 12.23 -8.45 -6.04
C ALA A 108 13.56 -9.05 -6.51
N ARG A 109 13.69 -10.38 -6.50
CA ARG A 109 14.89 -11.09 -6.98
C ARG A 109 15.17 -10.75 -8.44
N SER A 110 14.18 -10.84 -9.32
CA SER A 110 14.35 -10.52 -10.74
C SER A 110 14.83 -9.09 -10.97
N ILE A 111 14.33 -8.12 -10.19
CA ILE A 111 14.74 -6.72 -10.29
C ILE A 111 16.18 -6.52 -9.79
N ILE A 112 16.52 -7.09 -8.63
CA ILE A 112 17.87 -6.99 -8.05
C ILE A 112 18.90 -7.72 -8.92
N ASP A 113 18.59 -8.92 -9.41
CA ASP A 113 19.46 -9.73 -10.28
C ASP A 113 19.67 -9.07 -11.65
N ALA A 114 18.72 -8.25 -12.12
CA ALA A 114 18.89 -7.40 -13.30
C ALA A 114 19.87 -6.22 -13.06
N GLY A 115 20.31 -6.01 -11.83
CA GLY A 115 21.32 -5.05 -11.40
C GLY A 115 20.75 -3.75 -10.81
N PHE A 116 19.44 -3.66 -10.56
CA PHE A 116 18.90 -2.52 -9.81
C PHE A 116 19.33 -2.62 -8.34
N PRO A 117 19.70 -1.50 -7.72
CA PRO A 117 20.35 -1.56 -6.41
C PRO A 117 19.36 -1.86 -5.28
N ARG A 118 18.08 -1.46 -5.41
CA ARG A 118 17.11 -1.48 -4.32
C ARG A 118 15.67 -1.59 -4.84
N VAL A 119 14.82 -2.29 -4.09
CA VAL A 119 13.37 -2.39 -4.32
C VAL A 119 12.60 -1.88 -3.10
N LEU A 120 11.53 -1.15 -3.32
CA LEU A 120 10.58 -0.79 -2.27
C LEU A 120 9.18 -1.20 -2.70
N PHE A 121 8.52 -2.04 -1.90
CA PHE A 121 7.12 -2.33 -2.08
C PHE A 121 6.26 -1.20 -1.51
N VAL A 122 5.35 -0.65 -2.32
CA VAL A 122 4.34 0.31 -1.85
C VAL A 122 3.00 -0.41 -1.82
N ASN A 123 2.53 -0.71 -0.62
CA ASN A 123 1.35 -1.54 -0.39
C ASN A 123 0.08 -0.70 -0.23
N GLY A 124 -1.01 -1.16 -0.84
CA GLY A 124 -2.34 -0.55 -0.74
C GLY A 124 -3.36 -1.32 0.06
N HIS A 125 -3.04 -2.53 0.53
CA HIS A 125 -4.00 -3.40 1.21
C HIS A 125 -3.58 -3.75 2.64
N GLY A 126 -4.44 -3.52 3.63
CA GLY A 126 -4.13 -3.84 5.04
C GLY A 126 -3.81 -5.33 5.29
N GLY A 127 -4.45 -6.24 4.58
CA GLY A 127 -4.20 -7.70 4.71
C GLY A 127 -2.81 -8.13 4.26
N ASN A 128 -2.18 -7.36 3.36
CA ASN A 128 -0.84 -7.59 2.86
C ASN A 128 0.26 -7.12 3.83
N SER A 129 -0.02 -6.15 4.72
CA SER A 129 1.02 -5.43 5.47
C SER A 129 1.85 -6.33 6.37
N ALA A 130 1.22 -7.20 7.16
CA ALA A 130 1.93 -8.13 8.04
C ALA A 130 2.79 -9.16 7.27
N PRO A 131 2.24 -9.92 6.30
CA PRO A 131 3.05 -10.89 5.56
C PRO A 131 4.14 -10.23 4.71
N LEU A 132 3.89 -9.07 4.11
CA LEU A 132 4.89 -8.34 3.34
C LEU A 132 6.02 -7.79 4.21
N ARG A 133 5.72 -7.31 5.42
CA ARG A 133 6.72 -6.89 6.39
C ARG A 133 7.61 -8.06 6.82
N ALA A 134 7.02 -9.23 7.07
CA ALA A 134 7.77 -10.45 7.38
C ALA A 134 8.68 -10.87 6.21
N LEU A 135 8.16 -10.83 4.98
CA LEU A 135 8.93 -11.11 3.78
C LEU A 135 10.12 -10.17 3.61
N CYS A 136 9.92 -8.86 3.75
CA CYS A 136 11.01 -7.88 3.64
C CYS A 136 12.09 -8.15 4.69
N GLY A 137 11.70 -8.53 5.91
CA GLY A 137 12.65 -8.96 6.95
C GLY A 137 13.49 -10.15 6.49
N GLN A 138 12.86 -11.19 5.93
CA GLN A 138 13.57 -12.36 5.41
C GLN A 138 14.50 -11.99 4.24
N LEU A 139 14.01 -11.26 3.24
CA LEU A 139 14.78 -10.88 2.06
C LEU A 139 15.99 -10.00 2.43
N VAL A 140 15.84 -9.07 3.35
CA VAL A 140 16.96 -8.29 3.89
C VAL A 140 17.99 -9.19 4.55
N THR A 141 17.57 -10.18 5.35
CA THR A 141 18.50 -11.16 5.95
C THR A 141 19.14 -12.10 4.94
N ASP A 142 18.49 -12.33 3.79
CA ASP A 142 19.03 -13.08 2.65
C ASP A 142 19.99 -12.24 1.79
N GLY A 143 20.21 -10.98 2.15
CA GLY A 143 21.13 -10.08 1.45
C GLY A 143 20.50 -9.22 0.36
N LEU A 144 19.16 -9.20 0.24
CA LEU A 144 18.46 -8.41 -0.75
C LEU A 144 18.07 -7.03 -0.22
N ALA A 145 18.36 -6.01 -1.02
CA ALA A 145 18.11 -4.61 -0.71
C ALA A 145 16.62 -4.23 -0.91
N VAL A 146 15.75 -4.71 -0.02
CA VAL A 146 14.30 -4.47 -0.09
C VAL A 146 13.74 -3.71 1.11
N GLY A 147 12.56 -3.13 0.95
CA GLY A 147 11.74 -2.60 2.03
C GLY A 147 10.26 -2.57 1.64
N MET A 148 9.40 -2.17 2.57
CA MET A 148 7.98 -1.92 2.28
C MET A 148 7.45 -0.72 3.05
N VAL A 149 6.42 -0.09 2.49
CA VAL A 149 5.60 0.92 3.15
C VAL A 149 4.14 0.76 2.71
N ASP A 150 3.21 0.90 3.64
CA ASP A 150 1.79 1.04 3.30
C ASP A 150 1.56 2.49 2.88
N TYR A 151 1.05 2.77 1.67
CA TYR A 151 1.11 4.12 1.07
C TYR A 151 0.47 5.19 1.96
N PHE A 152 -0.55 4.82 2.74
CA PHE A 152 -1.33 5.71 3.57
C PHE A 152 -0.68 5.99 4.94
N VAL A 153 0.24 5.15 5.41
CA VAL A 153 0.79 5.24 6.78
C VAL A 153 1.65 6.49 7.01
N PRO A 154 2.60 6.88 6.12
CA PRO A 154 3.47 8.03 6.38
C PRO A 154 2.70 9.35 6.60
N GLY A 155 1.55 9.51 5.95
CA GLY A 155 0.75 10.73 6.01
C GLY A 155 -0.38 10.70 7.03
N GLU A 156 -0.56 9.62 7.80
CA GLU A 156 -1.67 9.48 8.76
C GLU A 156 -1.87 10.71 9.65
N PRO A 157 -0.83 11.29 10.27
CA PRO A 157 -0.98 12.49 11.10
C PRO A 157 -1.56 13.70 10.36
N ASP A 158 -1.36 13.77 9.04
CA ASP A 158 -1.73 14.92 8.21
C ASP A 158 -3.09 14.73 7.53
N TRP A 159 -3.42 13.51 7.08
CA TRP A 159 -4.68 13.26 6.38
C TRP A 159 -5.84 12.85 7.29
N ILE A 160 -5.60 12.20 8.44
CA ILE A 160 -6.67 11.84 9.39
C ILE A 160 -7.48 13.07 9.85
N PRO A 161 -6.86 14.22 10.17
CA PRO A 161 -7.60 15.43 10.54
C PRO A 161 -8.48 16.00 9.41
N LEU A 162 -8.21 15.66 8.15
CA LEU A 162 -8.95 16.14 6.98
C LEU A 162 -10.28 15.40 6.77
N LEU A 163 -10.43 14.21 7.37
CA LEU A 163 -11.66 13.45 7.29
C LEU A 163 -12.81 14.20 7.97
N ALA A 164 -14.03 14.06 7.45
CA ALA A 164 -15.24 14.66 7.99
C ALA A 164 -16.07 13.65 8.81
N GLY A 165 -15.97 12.36 8.49
CA GLY A 165 -16.79 11.29 9.01
C GLY A 165 -16.51 10.91 10.46
N ALA A 166 -17.29 9.95 10.93
CA ALA A 166 -17.23 9.48 12.31
C ALA A 166 -15.95 8.67 12.62
N LEU A 167 -15.40 7.95 11.62
CA LEU A 167 -14.17 7.17 11.78
C LEU A 167 -12.93 8.04 11.54
N ARG A 168 -12.15 8.30 12.59
CA ARG A 168 -10.93 9.13 12.55
C ARG A 168 -9.66 8.30 12.39
N ARG A 169 -9.66 7.39 11.42
CA ARG A 169 -8.53 6.53 11.01
C ARG A 169 -8.84 5.86 9.67
N GLY A 170 -7.88 5.11 9.14
CA GLY A 170 -8.11 4.22 7.99
C GLY A 170 -9.15 3.14 8.30
N GLY A 171 -9.85 2.68 7.26
CA GLY A 171 -10.85 1.63 7.33
C GLY A 171 -10.81 0.78 6.06
N HIS A 172 -11.98 0.32 5.59
CA HIS A 172 -12.11 -0.45 4.35
C HIS A 172 -13.36 0.00 3.59
N ALA A 173 -13.22 0.29 2.29
CA ALA A 173 -14.17 1.13 1.56
C ALA A 173 -14.59 2.37 2.38
N CYS A 174 -13.62 2.92 3.12
CA CYS A 174 -13.86 3.96 4.10
C CYS A 174 -13.96 5.34 3.45
N GLU A 175 -14.12 6.39 4.26
CA GLU A 175 -14.13 7.76 3.77
C GLU A 175 -12.86 8.10 2.97
N GLN A 176 -11.69 7.69 3.48
CA GLN A 176 -10.39 7.98 2.85
C GLN A 176 -10.27 7.32 1.47
N GLU A 177 -10.50 6.01 1.34
CA GLU A 177 -10.44 5.31 0.05
C GLU A 177 -11.49 5.85 -0.93
N THR A 178 -12.71 6.07 -0.45
CA THR A 178 -13.80 6.62 -1.26
C THR A 178 -13.42 8.00 -1.81
N ALA A 179 -12.88 8.87 -0.96
CA ALA A 179 -12.43 10.20 -1.34
C ALA A 179 -11.26 10.16 -2.34
N LEU A 180 -10.27 9.28 -2.10
CA LEU A 180 -9.13 9.09 -3.00
C LEU A 180 -9.56 8.58 -4.38
N VAL A 181 -10.43 7.56 -4.45
CA VAL A 181 -10.95 7.06 -5.73
C VAL A 181 -11.69 8.17 -6.48
N MET A 182 -12.51 8.97 -5.80
CA MET A 182 -13.18 10.12 -6.41
C MET A 182 -12.21 11.18 -6.95
N ALA A 183 -11.07 11.38 -6.30
CA ALA A 183 -10.02 12.31 -6.75
C ALA A 183 -9.29 11.80 -8.00
N LEU A 184 -9.12 10.48 -8.13
CA LEU A 184 -8.36 9.83 -9.20
C LEU A 184 -9.23 9.43 -10.40
N THR A 185 -10.55 9.47 -10.27
CA THR A 185 -11.49 9.06 -11.32
C THR A 185 -12.22 10.24 -11.99
N GLY A 186 -12.84 9.95 -13.13
CA GLY A 186 -13.59 10.93 -13.91
C GLY A 186 -14.94 11.32 -13.30
N ALA A 187 -15.51 12.42 -13.78
CA ALA A 187 -16.75 12.99 -13.23
C ALA A 187 -17.95 12.02 -13.22
N ALA A 188 -18.06 11.13 -14.22
CA ALA A 188 -19.14 10.15 -14.28
C ALA A 188 -19.05 9.10 -13.16
N GLU A 189 -17.85 8.58 -12.91
CA GLU A 189 -17.62 7.59 -11.86
C GLU A 189 -17.75 8.23 -10.48
N ARG A 190 -17.22 9.45 -10.31
CA ARG A 190 -17.44 10.25 -9.11
C ARG A 190 -18.93 10.44 -8.80
N ALA A 191 -19.75 10.74 -9.80
CA ALA A 191 -21.21 10.86 -9.62
C ALA A 191 -21.87 9.52 -9.23
N ARG A 192 -21.40 8.39 -9.78
CA ARG A 192 -21.86 7.04 -9.38
C ARG A 192 -21.54 6.74 -7.92
N ILE A 193 -20.30 7.00 -7.49
CA ILE A 193 -19.85 6.81 -6.11
C ILE A 193 -20.71 7.66 -5.16
N LEU A 194 -20.83 8.97 -5.41
CA LEU A 194 -21.63 9.88 -4.59
C LEU A 194 -23.12 9.49 -4.50
N ALA A 195 -23.66 8.88 -5.55
CA ALA A 195 -25.04 8.38 -5.53
C ALA A 195 -25.15 7.11 -4.68
N ALA A 196 -24.19 6.19 -4.79
CA ALA A 196 -24.19 4.90 -4.11
C ALA A 196 -23.83 5.01 -2.62
N THR A 197 -23.05 6.01 -2.20
CA THR A 197 -22.69 6.23 -0.79
C THR A 197 -23.71 7.06 -0.02
N ARG A 198 -24.67 7.67 -0.71
CA ARG A 198 -25.64 8.60 -0.11
C ARG A 198 -26.50 7.90 0.94
N GLY A 199 -26.44 8.41 2.17
CA GLY A 199 -27.28 7.93 3.28
C GLY A 199 -26.81 6.61 3.89
N LEU A 200 -25.64 6.08 3.48
CA LEU A 200 -25.01 4.96 4.18
C LEU A 200 -24.65 5.37 5.61
N PRO A 201 -25.00 4.56 6.63
CA PRO A 201 -24.65 4.89 8.01
C PRO A 201 -23.15 4.67 8.26
N PRO A 202 -22.53 5.45 9.16
CA PRO A 202 -21.15 5.21 9.57
C PRO A 202 -21.01 3.88 10.31
N ARG A 203 -19.92 3.15 10.03
CA ARG A 203 -19.55 1.89 10.69
C ARG A 203 -18.21 2.05 11.38
N VAL A 204 -18.24 2.36 12.67
CA VAL A 204 -17.05 2.73 13.46
C VAL A 204 -16.55 1.62 14.39
N ILE A 205 -17.30 0.52 14.52
CA ILE A 205 -16.88 -0.67 15.27
C ILE A 205 -16.17 -1.61 14.31
N GLN A 206 -14.97 -2.05 14.69
CA GLN A 206 -14.19 -2.92 13.81
C GLN A 206 -14.90 -4.27 13.63
N PRO A 207 -15.02 -4.77 12.40
CA PRO A 207 -15.76 -6.00 12.11
C PRO A 207 -15.09 -7.26 12.68
N TRP A 208 -13.92 -7.14 13.30
CA TRP A 208 -13.24 -8.22 13.99
C TRP A 208 -13.74 -8.51 15.41
N ILE A 209 -14.62 -7.69 15.97
CA ILE A 209 -15.25 -8.02 17.25
C ILE A 209 -16.31 -9.10 17.02
N ALA A 210 -16.06 -10.30 17.56
CA ALA A 210 -17.00 -11.40 17.47
C ALA A 210 -18.39 -10.97 18.02
N PRO A 211 -19.51 -11.37 17.39
CA PRO A 211 -20.84 -11.02 17.86
C PRO A 211 -21.04 -11.33 19.35
N GLY A 212 -21.48 -10.34 20.13
CA GLY A 212 -21.71 -10.49 21.57
C GLY A 212 -20.48 -10.25 22.45
N HIS A 213 -19.33 -9.91 21.87
CA HIS A 213 -18.13 -9.55 22.63
C HIS A 213 -17.89 -8.04 22.64
N PRO A 214 -17.36 -7.47 23.75
CA PRO A 214 -17.03 -6.05 23.82
C PRO A 214 -15.70 -5.71 23.12
N ASP A 215 -14.78 -6.69 23.06
CA ASP A 215 -13.44 -6.59 22.46
C ASP A 215 -13.08 -7.92 21.79
N ASP A 216 -12.16 -7.89 20.81
CA ASP A 216 -11.55 -9.11 20.26
C ASP A 216 -10.04 -9.17 20.52
N PRO A 217 -9.59 -9.87 21.58
CA PRO A 217 -8.16 -9.99 21.87
C PRO A 217 -7.41 -10.82 20.84
N VAL A 218 -8.10 -11.61 20.01
CA VAL A 218 -7.49 -12.39 18.93
C VAL A 218 -6.97 -11.41 17.89
N THR A 219 -7.81 -10.66 17.21
CA THR A 219 -7.33 -9.68 16.21
C THR A 219 -6.58 -8.49 16.83
N THR A 220 -6.89 -8.09 18.07
CA THR A 220 -6.22 -6.95 18.72
C THR A 220 -4.77 -7.25 19.10
N TYR A 221 -4.42 -8.50 19.46
CA TYR A 221 -3.10 -8.82 20.05
C TYR A 221 -2.32 -9.95 19.35
N GLY A 222 -2.79 -10.56 18.26
CA GLY A 222 -1.93 -11.47 17.47
C GLY A 222 -2.58 -12.55 16.61
N GLY A 223 -3.90 -12.63 16.58
CA GLY A 223 -4.66 -13.40 15.61
C GLY A 223 -4.68 -12.70 14.27
N GLY A 224 -4.52 -13.47 13.19
CA GLY A 224 -4.66 -12.97 11.82
C GLY A 224 -6.07 -12.45 11.53
N TRP A 225 -6.35 -12.16 10.26
CA TRP A 225 -7.66 -11.70 9.80
C TRP A 225 -8.59 -12.91 9.56
N PRO A 226 -9.46 -13.33 10.52
CA PRO A 226 -10.52 -14.31 10.24
C PRO A 226 -11.50 -13.74 9.18
N PRO A 227 -12.50 -14.50 8.72
CA PRO A 227 -13.59 -13.96 7.89
C PRO A 227 -14.34 -12.87 8.66
N ILE A 228 -13.82 -11.66 8.51
CA ILE A 228 -14.23 -10.43 9.18
C ILE A 228 -15.41 -9.80 8.45
N PHE A 229 -15.45 -9.96 7.13
CA PHE A 229 -16.56 -9.53 6.30
C PHE A 229 -17.40 -10.74 5.89
N GLN A 230 -18.71 -10.65 6.11
CA GLN A 230 -19.70 -11.57 5.56
C GLN A 230 -20.45 -10.87 4.43
N ALA A 231 -20.73 -11.59 3.35
CA ALA A 231 -21.30 -11.00 2.12
C ALA A 231 -22.57 -10.16 2.32
N ASP A 232 -23.31 -10.40 3.41
CA ASP A 232 -24.54 -9.72 3.79
C ASP A 232 -24.32 -8.50 4.71
N ASP A 233 -23.09 -8.21 5.13
CA ASP A 233 -22.78 -7.09 6.01
C ASP A 233 -22.62 -5.77 5.27
N GLY A 234 -22.69 -5.72 3.94
CA GLY A 234 -22.58 -4.48 3.16
C GLY A 234 -21.16 -4.03 2.82
N GLY A 235 -20.13 -4.73 3.29
CA GLY A 235 -18.79 -4.69 2.69
C GLY A 235 -17.94 -3.43 2.94
N TYR A 236 -18.30 -2.57 3.89
CA TYR A 236 -17.49 -1.40 4.26
C TYR A 236 -17.36 -1.21 5.77
N TYR A 237 -16.26 -0.57 6.15
CA TYR A 237 -15.93 -0.16 7.50
C TYR A 237 -15.40 1.29 7.46
N GLY A 238 -16.18 2.22 8.01
CA GLY A 238 -15.92 3.65 7.95
C GLY A 238 -17.17 4.46 7.61
N ASP A 239 -16.96 5.64 7.03
CA ASP A 239 -18.02 6.59 6.70
C ASP A 239 -17.91 7.07 5.23
N PRO A 240 -18.17 6.19 4.24
CA PRO A 240 -18.03 6.53 2.83
C PRO A 240 -18.98 7.64 2.38
N GLY A 241 -20.08 7.86 3.12
CA GLY A 241 -21.05 8.93 2.86
C GLY A 241 -20.51 10.33 3.20
N ALA A 242 -19.47 10.43 4.03
CA ALA A 242 -18.80 11.70 4.35
C ALA A 242 -17.77 12.12 3.30
N ALA A 243 -17.37 11.21 2.40
CA ALA A 243 -16.34 11.48 1.41
C ALA A 243 -16.81 12.52 0.39
N THR A 244 -15.94 13.48 0.08
CA THR A 244 -16.15 14.46 -0.99
C THR A 244 -14.94 14.54 -1.92
N PRO A 245 -15.10 15.06 -3.15
CA PRO A 245 -13.96 15.29 -4.05
C PRO A 245 -12.90 16.23 -3.45
N GLU A 246 -13.32 17.22 -2.67
CA GLU A 246 -12.43 18.19 -2.02
C GLU A 246 -11.60 17.52 -0.92
N ILE A 247 -12.23 16.67 -0.10
CA ILE A 247 -11.52 15.82 0.88
C ILE A 247 -10.55 14.90 0.13
N GLY A 248 -11.00 14.30 -0.98
CA GLY A 248 -10.17 13.43 -1.81
C GLY A 248 -8.90 14.10 -2.32
N ALA A 249 -9.02 15.32 -2.84
CA ALA A 249 -7.88 16.09 -3.31
C ALA A 249 -6.91 16.45 -2.16
N ALA A 250 -7.43 16.85 -1.00
CA ALA A 250 -6.61 17.21 0.16
C ALA A 250 -5.90 16.00 0.78
N VAL A 251 -6.61 14.88 0.94
CA VAL A 251 -6.06 13.60 1.43
C VAL A 251 -5.02 13.05 0.47
N LEU A 252 -5.27 13.10 -0.84
CA LEU A 252 -4.31 12.66 -1.85
C LEU A 252 -3.02 13.47 -1.77
N GLU A 253 -3.12 14.80 -1.67
CA GLU A 253 -1.95 15.67 -1.57
C GLU A 253 -1.12 15.38 -0.31
N ALA A 254 -1.76 15.30 0.85
CA ALA A 254 -1.09 14.97 2.12
C ALA A 254 -0.40 13.58 2.05
N THR A 255 -1.09 12.59 1.48
CA THR A 255 -0.56 11.23 1.33
C THR A 255 0.63 11.18 0.40
N VAL A 256 0.54 11.80 -0.78
CA VAL A 256 1.63 11.83 -1.77
C VAL A 256 2.83 12.61 -1.25
N ALA A 257 2.62 13.74 -0.58
CA ALA A 257 3.72 14.53 0.00
C ALA A 257 4.49 13.73 1.07
N ALA A 258 3.77 13.09 1.99
CA ALA A 258 4.39 12.27 3.04
C ALA A 258 5.09 11.03 2.47
N LEU A 259 4.48 10.36 1.49
CA LEU A 259 5.11 9.23 0.82
C LEU A 259 6.38 9.67 0.07
N THR A 260 6.35 10.80 -0.64
CA THR A 260 7.53 11.35 -1.32
C THR A 260 8.69 11.57 -0.34
N ALA A 261 8.42 12.18 0.81
CA ALA A 261 9.41 12.39 1.86
C ALA A 261 9.99 11.07 2.40
N TYR A 262 9.13 10.06 2.58
CA TYR A 262 9.55 8.72 2.97
C TYR A 262 10.44 8.06 1.89
N LEU A 263 10.05 8.14 0.62
CA LEU A 263 10.80 7.56 -0.50
C LEU A 263 12.19 8.19 -0.62
N ASP A 264 12.28 9.53 -0.54
CA ASP A 264 13.55 10.26 -0.55
C ASP A 264 14.45 9.85 0.63
N ALA A 265 13.88 9.67 1.82
CA ALA A 265 14.62 9.19 2.99
C ALA A 265 15.10 7.73 2.82
N PHE A 266 14.23 6.85 2.34
CA PHE A 266 14.56 5.45 2.09
C PHE A 266 15.69 5.31 1.07
N ALA A 267 15.60 6.04 -0.06
CA ALA A 267 16.59 6.00 -1.13
C ALA A 267 18.01 6.35 -0.65
N ARG A 268 18.15 7.29 0.30
CA ARG A 268 19.45 7.69 0.88
C ARG A 268 19.91 6.83 2.05
N THR A 269 19.00 6.09 2.69
CA THR A 269 19.32 5.33 3.91
C THR A 269 20.14 4.09 3.56
N PRO A 270 21.33 3.88 4.14
CA PRO A 270 22.09 2.64 3.94
C PRO A 270 21.31 1.42 4.48
N LEU A 271 21.08 0.41 3.64
CA LEU A 271 20.45 -0.84 4.08
C LEU A 271 21.44 -1.73 4.82
N ARG A 272 20.96 -2.33 5.90
CA ARG A 272 21.70 -3.32 6.68
C ARG A 272 21.24 -4.70 6.25
N LEU A 273 22.03 -5.34 5.40
CA LEU A 273 21.69 -6.61 4.77
C LEU A 273 22.40 -7.77 5.49
N GLY A 274 21.82 -8.95 5.41
CA GLY A 274 22.36 -10.16 6.03
C GLY A 274 21.91 -10.38 7.48
N VAL A 275 22.44 -11.44 8.10
CA VAL A 275 22.20 -11.75 9.50
C VAL A 275 23.22 -11.08 10.42
N ALA A 276 22.83 -10.84 11.67
CA ALA A 276 23.70 -10.25 12.69
C ALA A 276 24.86 -11.20 13.08
N ARG A 277 25.92 -11.28 12.28
CA ARG A 277 27.13 -12.08 12.57
C ARG A 277 28.43 -11.58 11.91
N ASP A 278 28.53 -10.32 11.47
CA ASP A 278 29.85 -9.77 11.13
C ASP A 278 30.43 -9.02 12.34
N PRO A 279 31.34 -9.61 13.13
CA PRO A 279 32.00 -8.92 14.24
C PRO A 279 32.86 -7.73 13.80
N ARG A 280 33.06 -7.53 12.48
CA ARG A 280 33.73 -6.37 11.89
C ARG A 280 32.75 -5.29 11.45
N ALA A 281 31.44 -5.54 11.45
CA ALA A 281 30.45 -4.52 11.14
C ALA A 281 30.37 -3.48 12.27
N PRO A 282 30.14 -2.20 11.95
CA PRO A 282 30.00 -1.16 12.97
C PRO A 282 28.86 -1.50 13.95
N LEU A 283 29.15 -1.45 15.24
CA LEU A 283 28.11 -1.62 16.26
C LEU A 283 27.16 -0.42 16.25
N ILE A 284 25.87 -0.69 16.38
CA ILE A 284 24.83 0.36 16.49
C ILE A 284 24.95 1.11 17.82
N SER A 285 25.50 0.45 18.85
CA SER A 285 25.79 1.02 20.15
C SER A 285 27.13 0.49 20.68
N PRO A 286 27.84 1.23 21.54
CA PRO A 286 29.03 0.70 22.21
C PRO A 286 28.73 -0.63 22.92
N PRO A 287 29.69 -1.58 22.97
CA PRO A 287 29.51 -2.81 23.70
C PRO A 287 29.34 -2.51 25.19
N LEU A 288 28.46 -3.26 25.86
CA LEU A 288 28.38 -3.22 27.32
C LEU A 288 29.74 -3.62 27.89
N ARG A 289 30.25 -2.85 28.85
CA ARG A 289 31.49 -3.24 29.54
C ARG A 289 31.27 -4.62 30.17
N PRO A 290 32.28 -5.51 30.17
CA PRO A 290 32.20 -6.77 30.89
C PRO A 290 31.80 -6.49 32.34
N LYS A 291 30.83 -7.25 32.87
CA LYS A 291 30.67 -7.32 34.33
C LYS A 291 31.97 -7.97 34.84
N GLY A 292 32.77 -7.18 35.57
CA GLY A 292 34.01 -7.65 36.19
C GLY A 292 33.79 -8.73 37.22
#